data_AF-A0AAU2SB22-F1
#
_entry.id   AF-A0AAU2SB22-F1
#
_cell.length_a   1.000
_cell.length_b   1.000
_cell.length_c   1.000
_cell.angle_alpha   90.00
_cell.angle_beta   90.00
_cell.angle_gamma   90.00
#
_symmetry.space_group_name_H-M   'P 1'
#
loop_
_entity.id
_entity.type
_entity.pdbx_description
1 polymer ?
#
loop_
_entity_poly.entity_id
_entity_poly.type
_entity_poly.pdbx_seq_one_letter_code
_entity_poly.pdbx_strand_id
1 'polypeptide(L)' 'MNQHDLDYIAHRIASAAAQYAPAHRPTAAQVADAASVLRDMLQAAQTHGVTFAHLDSVADFPRLAIQLVQSRDENR' A
#
# COMPACT_ATOMS: atom_id res chain seq x y z
N MET A 1 -3.68 -12.27 -9.42
CA MET A 1 -4.16 -10.99 -8.89
C MET A 1 -4.53 -10.12 -10.07
N ASN A 2 -5.71 -9.52 -10.05
CA ASN A 2 -6.39 -8.98 -11.23
C ASN A 2 -6.34 -7.45 -11.17
N GLN A 3 -6.64 -6.74 -12.27
CA GLN A 3 -6.62 -5.28 -12.28
C GLN A 3 -7.53 -4.64 -11.22
N HIS A 4 -8.68 -5.26 -10.97
CA HIS A 4 -9.61 -4.84 -9.92
C HIS A 4 -9.00 -4.89 -8.50
N ASP A 5 -8.17 -5.90 -8.21
CA ASP A 5 -7.48 -6.00 -6.92
C ASP A 5 -6.44 -4.89 -6.76
N LEU A 6 -5.77 -4.53 -7.86
CA LEU A 6 -4.78 -3.45 -7.88
C LEU A 6 -5.41 -2.09 -7.64
N ASP A 7 -6.53 -1.80 -8.31
CA ASP A 7 -7.27 -0.55 -8.10
C ASP A 7 -7.81 -0.44 -6.67
N TYR A 8 -8.30 -1.55 -6.11
CA TYR A 8 -8.75 -1.60 -4.73
C TYR A 8 -7.61 -1.32 -3.73
N ILE A 9 -6.43 -1.92 -3.94
CA ILE A 9 -5.23 -1.67 -3.11
C ILE A 9 -4.78 -0.22 -3.22
N ALA A 10 -4.70 0.33 -4.43
CA ALA A 10 -4.30 1.73 -4.64
C ALA A 10 -5.27 2.70 -3.96
N HIS A 11 -6.57 2.43 -4.03
CA HIS A 11 -7.60 3.23 -3.34
C HIS A 11 -7.44 3.18 -1.81
N ARG A 12 -7.17 1.99 -1.26
CA ARG A 12 -6.93 1.81 0.19
C ARG A 12 -5.67 2.54 0.66
N ILE A 13 -4.59 2.52 -0.12
CA ILE A 13 -3.37 3.26 0.18
C ILE A 13 -3.63 4.76 0.18
N ALA A 14 -4.30 5.28 -0.86
CA ALA A 14 -4.64 6.70 -0.95
C ALA A 14 -5.52 7.16 0.22
N SER A 15 -6.50 6.33 0.61
CA SER A 15 -7.38 6.59 1.77
C SER A 15 -6.60 6.61 3.09
N ALA A 16 -5.75 5.61 3.33
CA ALA A 16 -4.90 5.55 4.53
C ALA A 16 -3.97 6.77 4.59
N ALA A 17 -3.32 7.13 3.48
CA ALA A 17 -2.44 8.28 3.46
C ALA A 17 -3.17 9.60 3.72
N ALA A 18 -4.41 9.76 3.20
CA ALA A 18 -5.23 10.93 3.48
C ALA A 18 -5.62 11.04 4.97
N GLN A 19 -5.80 9.92 5.66
CA GLN A 19 -6.12 9.90 7.10
C GLN A 19 -4.93 10.23 7.99
N TYR A 20 -3.73 9.74 7.66
CA TYR A 20 -2.58 9.79 8.56
C TYR A 20 -1.50 10.83 8.20
N ALA A 21 -1.54 11.40 6.99
CA ALA A 21 -0.60 12.43 6.55
C ALA A 21 -1.33 13.59 5.84
N PRO A 22 -2.24 14.32 6.51
CA PRO A 22 -2.99 15.41 5.86
C PRO A 22 -2.09 16.54 5.33
N ALA A 23 -0.92 16.75 5.94
CA ALA A 23 0.08 17.71 5.48
C ALA A 23 1.00 17.18 4.36
N HIS A 24 1.08 15.85 4.17
CA HIS A 24 1.97 15.18 3.22
C HIS A 24 1.16 14.18 2.39
N ARG A 25 0.17 14.70 1.68
CA ARG A 25 -0.69 13.89 0.80
C ARG A 25 0.20 13.28 -0.30
N PRO A 26 0.24 11.95 -0.44
CA PRO A 26 1.13 11.31 -1.40
C PRO A 26 0.73 11.65 -2.83
N THR A 27 1.73 11.73 -3.70
CA THR A 27 1.51 11.91 -5.13
C THR A 27 0.93 10.63 -5.76
N ALA A 28 0.32 10.75 -6.95
CA ALA A 28 -0.18 9.58 -7.67
C ALA A 28 0.92 8.54 -7.95
N ALA A 29 2.16 8.99 -8.20
CA ALA A 29 3.30 8.11 -8.38
C ALA A 29 3.65 7.34 -7.11
N GLN A 30 3.66 8.01 -5.95
CA GLN A 30 3.92 7.36 -4.67
C GLN A 30 2.83 6.36 -4.28
N VAL A 31 1.56 6.66 -4.59
CA VAL A 31 0.45 5.71 -4.39
C VAL A 31 0.63 4.48 -5.28
N ALA A 32 1.00 4.66 -6.54
CA ALA A 32 1.23 3.55 -7.47
C ALA A 32 2.43 2.68 -7.04
N ASP A 33 3.53 3.30 -6.60
CA ASP A 33 4.70 2.57 -6.10
C ASP A 33 4.38 1.80 -4.81
N ALA A 34 3.69 2.44 -3.87
CA ALA A 34 3.22 1.78 -2.66
C ALA A 34 2.28 0.62 -2.96
N ALA A 35 1.38 0.76 -3.96
CA ALA A 35 0.50 -0.33 -4.41
C ALA A 35 1.30 -1.50 -5.02
N SER A 36 2.37 -1.19 -5.75
CA SER A 36 3.31 -2.18 -6.28
C SER A 36 3.99 -2.95 -5.15
N VAL A 37 4.54 -2.26 -4.15
CA VAL A 37 5.15 -2.87 -2.97
C VAL A 37 4.16 -3.79 -2.25
N LEU A 38 2.95 -3.32 -2.02
CA LEU A 38 1.92 -4.06 -1.29
C LEU A 38 1.49 -5.32 -2.05
N ARG A 39 1.35 -5.24 -3.38
CA ARG A 39 1.11 -6.40 -4.24
C ARG A 39 2.22 -7.43 -4.09
N ASP A 40 3.47 -7.01 -4.16
CA ASP A 40 4.60 -7.93 -4.13
C ASP A 40 4.71 -8.63 -2.76
N MET A 41 4.45 -7.90 -1.67
CA MET A 41 4.30 -8.47 -0.33
C MET A 41 3.15 -9.47 -0.25
N LEU A 42 2.01 -9.15 -0.87
CA LEU A 42 0.84 -10.05 -0.91
C LEU A 42 1.13 -11.33 -1.67
N GLN A 43 1.83 -11.22 -2.79
CA GLN A 43 2.21 -12.34 -3.62
C GLN A 43 3.19 -13.26 -2.87
N ALA A 44 4.13 -12.68 -2.11
CA ALA A 44 5.00 -13.44 -1.23
C ALA A 44 4.20 -14.12 -0.10
N ALA A 45 3.29 -13.41 0.56
CA ALA A 45 2.49 -13.94 1.67
C ALA A 45 1.54 -15.07 1.25
N GLN A 46 1.02 -15.02 0.01
CA GLN A 46 0.21 -16.10 -0.58
C GLN A 46 0.93 -17.45 -0.62
N THR A 47 2.25 -17.47 -0.73
CA THR A 47 3.03 -18.72 -0.67
C THR A 47 2.89 -19.45 0.68
N HIS A 48 2.47 -18.72 1.71
CA HIS A 48 2.21 -19.22 3.07
C HIS A 48 0.72 -19.33 3.39
N GLY A 49 -0.18 -19.21 2.39
CA GLY A 49 -1.63 -19.26 2.59
C GLY A 49 -2.25 -17.98 3.13
N VAL A 50 -1.48 -16.89 3.26
CA VAL A 50 -1.98 -15.59 3.68
C VAL A 50 -2.58 -14.85 2.48
N THR A 51 -3.79 -14.34 2.66
CA THR A 51 -4.53 -13.61 1.61
C THR A 51 -4.76 -12.16 2.01
N PHE A 52 -5.21 -11.33 1.06
CA PHE A 52 -5.59 -9.96 1.36
C PHE A 52 -6.62 -9.85 2.49
N ALA A 53 -7.57 -10.79 2.57
CA ALA A 53 -8.57 -10.82 3.65
C ALA A 53 -7.94 -10.98 5.05
N HIS A 54 -6.82 -11.72 5.16
CA HIS A 54 -6.09 -11.84 6.42
C HIS A 54 -5.39 -10.53 6.79
N LEU A 55 -4.92 -9.78 5.79
CA LEU A 55 -4.20 -8.52 5.96
C LEU A 55 -5.14 -7.30 6.07
N ASP A 56 -6.38 -7.39 5.61
CA ASP A 56 -7.39 -6.33 5.79
C ASP A 56 -7.68 -6.07 7.27
N SER A 57 -7.56 -7.11 8.12
CA SER A 57 -7.56 -7.02 9.58
C SER A 57 -6.41 -6.17 10.13
N VAL A 58 -5.30 -6.09 9.39
CA VAL A 58 -4.13 -5.26 9.70
C VAL A 58 -4.34 -3.91 9.00
N ALA A 59 -5.23 -3.09 9.55
CA ALA A 59 -5.65 -1.81 8.97
C ALA A 59 -4.50 -0.86 8.60
N ASP A 60 -3.32 -1.03 9.21
CA ASP A 60 -2.12 -0.20 8.98
C ASP A 60 -1.22 -0.66 7.82
N PHE A 61 -1.47 -1.80 7.17
CA PHE A 61 -0.56 -2.29 6.11
C PHE A 61 -0.44 -1.33 4.91
N PRO A 62 -1.55 -0.76 4.39
CA PRO A 62 -1.48 0.28 3.36
C PRO A 62 -0.75 1.55 3.79
N ARG A 63 -0.82 1.89 5.08
CA ARG A 63 -0.09 3.03 5.65
C ARG A 63 1.41 2.77 5.70
N LEU A 64 1.85 1.58 6.09
CA LEU A 64 3.27 1.23 6.12
C LEU A 64 3.90 1.30 4.73
N ALA A 65 3.18 0.83 3.70
CA ALA A 65 3.66 0.89 2.33
C ALA A 65 3.88 2.32 1.85
N ILE A 66 2.98 3.27 2.15
CA ILE A 66 3.16 4.66 1.72
C ILE A 66 4.27 5.37 2.50
N GLN A 67 4.41 5.09 3.81
CA GLN A 67 5.51 5.63 4.62
C GLN A 67 6.87 5.14 4.11
N LEU A 68 6.97 3.87 3.71
CA LEU A 68 8.19 3.32 3.15
C LEU A 68 8.61 4.05 1.87
N VAL A 69 7.66 4.31 0.97
CA VAL A 69 7.93 5.05 -0.28
C VAL A 69 8.35 6.49 0.01
N GLN A 70 7.64 7.18 0.92
CA GLN A 70 7.97 8.55 1.32
C GLN A 70 9.38 8.63 1.91
N SER A 71 9.73 7.75 2.86
CA SER A 71 11.07 7.73 3.44
C SER A 71 12.17 7.35 2.45
N ARG A 72 11.85 6.57 1.40
CA ARG A 72 12.80 6.26 0.33
C ARG A 72 13.06 7.46 -0.57
N ASP A 73 12.02 8.22 -0.91
CA ASP A 73 12.15 9.45 -1.71
C ASP A 73 12.90 10.55 -0.95
N GLU A 74 12.70 10.66 0.37
CA GLU A 74 13.39 11.65 1.22
C GLU A 74 14.90 11.39 1.37
N ASN A 75 15.34 10.14 1.20
CA ASN A 75 16.75 9.73 1.35
C ASN A 75 17.53 9.70 0.02
N ARG A 76 16.97 10.23 -1.07
CA ARG A 76 17.54 10.17 -2.41
C ARG A 76 18.09 11.52 -2.87
#